data_AF-A0A9E3KSZ2-F1
#
_entry.id   AF-A0A9E3KSZ2-F1
#
_cell.length_a   1.000
_cell.length_b   1.000
_cell.length_c   1.000
_cell.angle_alpha   90.00
_cell.angle_beta   90.00
_cell.angle_gamma   90.00
#
_symmetry.space_group_name_H-M   'P 1'
#
loop_
_entity.id
_entity.type
_entity.pdbx_description
1 polymer ?
#
loop_
_entity_poly.entity_id
_entity_poly.type
_entity_poly.pdbx_seq_one_letter_code
_entity_poly.pdbx_strand_id
1 'polypeptide(L)'
;MKNKTTLSKLYFLLASVDGTIKPKEEAIGDAMCSVEGIEARSFAETLLVLKAENRAAIMNESIKALKTMSCEEQIRCIAWMCVIANADGFMEKVEWQLIYKVYHKELNLPLEEVLSEQKKLSAACRPYLMTVSCAA
;
A
#
# COMPACT_ATOMS: atom_id res chain seq x y z
N MET A 1 8.51 -10.70 -1.52
CA MET A 1 9.19 -9.40 -1.78
C MET A 1 10.37 -9.22 -0.81
N LYS A 2 11.51 -8.70 -1.27
CA LYS A 2 12.70 -8.48 -0.45
C LYS A 2 12.58 -7.26 0.47
N ASN A 3 11.86 -6.22 0.04
CA ASN A 3 11.91 -4.90 0.68
C ASN A 3 10.60 -4.51 1.39
N LYS A 4 10.22 -5.33 2.39
CA LYS A 4 8.95 -5.24 3.15
C LYS A 4 8.74 -3.88 3.81
N THR A 5 9.81 -3.24 4.29
CA THR A 5 9.76 -1.92 4.92
C THR A 5 9.24 -0.83 3.98
N THR A 6 9.59 -0.91 2.69
CA THR A 6 9.10 0.07 1.70
C THR A 6 7.59 -0.05 1.52
N LEU A 7 7.07 -1.28 1.46
CA LEU A 7 5.64 -1.49 1.35
C LEU A 7 4.89 -0.98 2.58
N SER A 8 5.41 -1.19 3.79
CA SER A 8 4.82 -0.61 5.02
C SER A 8 4.78 0.92 4.99
N LYS A 9 5.83 1.55 4.47
CA LYS A 9 5.86 3.01 4.27
C LYS A 9 4.80 3.48 3.28
N LEU A 10 4.65 2.78 2.15
CA LEU A 10 3.62 3.09 1.15
C LEU A 10 2.20 2.91 1.69
N TYR A 11 1.98 1.85 2.49
CA TYR A 11 0.72 1.66 3.20
C TYR A 11 0.41 2.84 4.11
N PHE A 12 1.35 3.24 4.97
CA PHE A 12 1.16 4.38 5.87
C PHE A 12 0.84 5.69 5.11
N LEU A 13 1.48 5.91 3.97
CA LEU A 13 1.27 7.10 3.17
C LEU A 13 -0.14 7.19 2.58
N LEU A 14 -0.79 6.06 2.30
CA LEU A 14 -2.16 6.01 1.75
C LEU A 14 -3.22 5.85 2.84
N ALA A 15 -3.09 4.84 3.69
CA ALA A 15 -4.06 4.52 4.73
C ALA A 15 -4.13 5.58 5.85
N SER A 16 -3.23 6.56 5.86
CA SER A 16 -3.22 7.64 6.86
C SER A 16 -3.02 9.01 6.20
N VAL A 17 -3.71 9.25 5.09
CA VAL A 17 -3.70 10.57 4.43
C VAL A 17 -4.30 11.66 5.35
N ASP A 18 -5.34 11.34 6.10
CA ASP A 18 -6.02 12.23 7.04
C ASP A 18 -5.49 12.12 8.49
N GLY A 19 -4.47 11.28 8.72
CA GLY A 19 -3.91 11.02 10.05
C GLY A 19 -4.63 9.93 10.86
N THR A 20 -5.68 9.33 10.32
CA THR A 20 -6.40 8.19 10.92
C THR A 20 -6.31 6.99 9.97
N ILE A 21 -6.37 5.77 10.50
CA ILE A 21 -6.51 4.54 9.70
C ILE A 21 -7.89 3.99 10.01
N LYS A 22 -8.69 3.74 8.97
CA LYS A 22 -10.06 3.22 9.09
C LYS A 22 -10.05 1.69 9.18
N PRO A 23 -11.11 1.06 9.74
CA PRO A 23 -11.17 -0.40 9.91
C PRO A 23 -10.95 -1.21 8.62
N LYS A 24 -11.43 -0.71 7.47
CA LYS A 24 -11.20 -1.37 6.17
C LYS A 24 -9.74 -1.29 5.72
N GLU A 25 -9.08 -0.16 5.98
CA GLU A 25 -7.67 0.03 5.66
C GLU A 25 -6.81 -0.87 6.57
N GLU A 26 -7.14 -0.97 7.86
CA GLU A 26 -6.51 -1.92 8.79
C GLU A 26 -6.62 -3.36 8.28
N ALA A 27 -7.82 -3.78 7.86
CA ALA A 27 -8.02 -5.12 7.30
C ALA A 27 -7.22 -5.36 6.00
N ILE A 28 -7.02 -4.33 5.18
CA ILE A 28 -6.10 -4.42 4.03
C ILE A 28 -4.65 -4.51 4.50
N GLY A 29 -4.26 -3.80 5.56
CA GLY A 29 -2.96 -3.91 6.20
C GLY A 29 -2.68 -5.34 6.68
N ASP A 30 -3.66 -5.99 7.30
CA ASP A 30 -3.58 -7.39 7.74
C ASP A 30 -3.45 -8.35 6.55
N ALA A 31 -4.27 -8.15 5.51
CA ALA A 31 -4.20 -8.93 4.28
C ALA A 31 -2.82 -8.81 3.62
N MET A 32 -2.30 -7.59 3.54
CA MET A 32 -0.99 -7.27 3.00
C MET A 32 0.11 -7.96 3.80
N CYS A 33 0.04 -7.91 5.13
CA CYS A 33 1.01 -8.58 5.99
C CYS A 33 1.01 -10.09 5.76
N SER A 34 -0.18 -10.70 5.68
CA SER A 34 -0.30 -12.13 5.44
C SER A 34 0.24 -12.54 4.06
N VAL A 35 -0.15 -11.84 3.00
CA VAL A 35 0.23 -12.15 1.62
C VAL A 35 1.73 -11.94 1.38
N GLU A 36 2.32 -10.90 1.97
CA GLU A 36 3.75 -10.58 1.78
C GLU A 36 4.66 -11.22 2.85
N GLY A 37 4.08 -11.94 3.81
CA GLY A 37 4.80 -12.53 4.94
C GLY A 37 5.48 -11.47 5.81
N ILE A 38 4.83 -10.33 6.03
CA ILE A 38 5.27 -9.29 6.98
C ILE A 38 4.74 -9.70 8.35
N GLU A 39 5.62 -9.71 9.34
CA GLU A 39 5.22 -10.03 10.71
C GLU A 39 4.40 -8.86 11.30
N ALA A 40 3.19 -9.16 11.80
CA ALA A 40 2.21 -8.15 12.20
C ALA A 40 2.74 -7.20 13.28
N ARG A 41 3.55 -7.71 14.23
CA ARG A 41 4.16 -6.89 15.27
C ARG A 41 5.17 -5.91 14.67
N SER A 42 6.12 -6.38 13.86
CA SER A 42 7.10 -5.53 13.16
C SER A 42 6.40 -4.48 12.29
N PHE A 43 5.29 -4.85 11.66
CA PHE A 43 4.47 -3.91 10.89
C PHE A 43 3.88 -2.82 11.77
N ALA A 44 3.19 -3.18 12.86
CA ALA A 44 2.61 -2.22 13.78
C ALA A 44 3.66 -1.28 14.41
N GLU A 45 4.82 -1.83 14.82
CA GLU A 45 5.96 -1.04 15.31
C GLU A 45 6.46 -0.05 14.26
N THR A 46 6.55 -0.48 12.98
CA THR A 46 6.91 0.41 11.86
C THR A 46 5.90 1.53 11.71
N LEU A 47 4.60 1.25 11.74
CA LEU A 47 3.56 2.28 11.60
C LEU A 47 3.61 3.30 12.73
N LEU A 48 3.92 2.89 13.96
CA LEU A 48 4.08 3.79 15.10
C LEU A 48 5.25 4.76 14.91
N VAL A 49 6.39 4.28 14.39
CA VAL A 49 7.55 5.12 14.09
C VAL A 49 7.21 6.13 13.00
N LEU A 50 6.56 5.69 11.92
CA LEU A 50 6.22 6.54 10.77
C LEU A 50 5.25 7.69 11.12
N LYS A 51 4.43 7.55 12.17
CA LYS A 51 3.56 8.64 12.66
C LYS A 51 4.35 9.87 13.14
N ALA A 52 5.57 9.69 13.61
CA ALA A 52 6.44 10.79 14.06
C ALA A 52 7.34 11.35 12.94
N GLU A 53 7.35 10.73 11.77
CA GLU A 53 8.24 11.09 10.67
C GLU A 53 7.61 12.08 9.69
N ASN A 54 8.47 12.81 8.97
CA ASN A 54 8.02 13.72 7.93
C ASN A 54 7.52 12.93 6.69
N ARG A 55 6.24 13.09 6.34
CA ARG A 55 5.61 12.40 5.18
C ARG A 55 6.35 12.59 3.85
N ALA A 56 6.89 13.79 3.59
CA ALA A 56 7.64 14.03 2.36
C ALA A 56 8.98 13.28 2.36
N ALA A 57 9.64 13.16 3.51
CA ALA A 57 10.84 12.33 3.66
C ALA A 57 10.51 10.84 3.43
N ILE A 58 9.47 10.31 4.08
CA ILE A 58 9.01 8.92 3.89
C ILE A 58 8.74 8.65 2.41
N MET A 59 8.03 9.56 1.73
CA MET A 59 7.74 9.44 0.29
C MET A 59 9.02 9.38 -0.55
N ASN A 60 9.95 10.31 -0.32
CA ASN A 60 11.20 10.37 -1.08
C ASN A 60 12.06 9.12 -0.87
N GLU A 61 12.12 8.60 0.35
CA GLU A 61 12.81 7.35 0.68
C GLU A 61 12.15 6.15 0.01
N SER A 62 10.82 6.06 0.04
CA SER A 62 10.08 4.98 -0.63
C SER A 62 10.33 4.99 -2.14
N ILE A 63 10.32 6.16 -2.79
CA ILE A 63 10.61 6.28 -4.22
C ILE A 63 12.06 5.83 -4.52
N LYS A 64 13.03 6.26 -3.71
CA LYS A 64 14.42 5.82 -3.85
C LYS A 64 14.53 4.30 -3.72
N ALA A 65 13.89 3.71 -2.73
CA ALA A 65 13.89 2.26 -2.52
C ALA A 65 13.23 1.52 -3.69
N LEU A 66 12.05 1.97 -4.15
CA LEU A 66 11.33 1.39 -5.29
C LEU A 66 12.20 1.34 -6.56
N LYS A 67 12.95 2.40 -6.85
CA LYS A 67 13.86 2.46 -8.02
C LYS A 67 14.99 1.43 -7.97
N THR A 68 15.28 0.84 -6.82
CA THR A 68 16.29 -0.22 -6.67
C THR A 68 15.73 -1.64 -6.75
N MET A 69 14.41 -1.78 -6.77
CA MET A 69 13.72 -3.08 -6.83
C MET A 69 13.61 -3.62 -8.26
N SER A 70 13.30 -4.91 -8.39
CA SER A 70 12.94 -5.46 -9.70
C SER A 70 11.63 -4.86 -10.22
N CYS A 71 11.42 -4.90 -11.54
CA CYS A 71 10.16 -4.45 -12.15
C CYS A 71 8.94 -5.15 -11.53
N GLU A 72 9.04 -6.47 -11.30
CA GLU A 72 7.98 -7.25 -10.65
C GLU A 72 7.66 -6.75 -9.24
N GLU A 73 8.69 -6.44 -8.43
CA GLU A 73 8.51 -5.90 -7.09
C GLU A 73 7.90 -4.49 -7.11
N GLN A 74 8.31 -3.65 -8.07
CA GLN A 74 7.74 -2.32 -8.28
C GLN A 74 6.25 -2.42 -8.62
N ILE A 75 5.89 -3.25 -9.61
CA ILE A 75 4.50 -3.49 -10.02
C ILE A 75 3.67 -3.96 -8.82
N ARG A 76 4.20 -4.91 -8.05
CA ARG A 76 3.50 -5.44 -6.87
C ARG A 76 3.30 -4.39 -5.78
N CYS A 77 4.26 -3.49 -5.56
CA CYS A 77 4.09 -2.36 -4.64
C CYS A 77 3.01 -1.38 -5.12
N ILE A 78 3.02 -1.01 -6.40
CA ILE A 78 2.01 -0.08 -6.96
C ILE A 78 0.62 -0.74 -6.95
N ALA A 79 0.53 -2.04 -7.25
CA ALA A 79 -0.71 -2.78 -7.17
C ALA A 79 -1.29 -2.77 -5.75
N TRP A 80 -0.46 -2.95 -4.72
CA TRP A 80 -0.88 -2.79 -3.32
C TRP A 80 -1.36 -1.37 -3.02
N MET A 81 -0.67 -0.34 -3.51
CA MET A 81 -1.11 1.04 -3.35
C MET A 81 -2.52 1.26 -3.92
N CYS A 82 -2.82 0.71 -5.10
CA CYS A 82 -4.15 0.76 -5.68
C CYS A 82 -5.21 0.01 -4.86
N VAL A 83 -4.86 -1.12 -4.23
CA VAL A 83 -5.77 -1.87 -3.36
C VAL A 83 -6.09 -1.08 -2.09
N ILE A 84 -5.07 -0.51 -1.45
CA ILE A 84 -5.21 0.28 -0.22
C ILE A 84 -6.06 1.52 -0.48
N ALA A 85 -5.72 2.29 -1.51
CA ALA A 85 -6.45 3.51 -1.85
C ALA A 85 -7.89 3.25 -2.34
N ASN A 86 -8.26 1.99 -2.61
CA ASN A 86 -9.62 1.61 -2.98
C ASN A 86 -10.36 0.86 -1.86
N ALA A 87 -9.82 0.85 -0.63
CA ALA A 87 -10.39 0.12 0.51
C ALA A 87 -11.85 0.47 0.79
N ASP A 88 -12.17 1.75 0.70
CA ASP A 88 -13.48 2.30 0.99
C ASP A 88 -14.44 2.25 -0.21
N GLY A 89 -14.01 1.67 -1.33
CA GLY A 89 -14.80 1.52 -2.56
C GLY A 89 -14.74 2.72 -3.52
N PHE A 90 -14.02 3.78 -3.13
CA PHE A 90 -13.69 4.91 -3.99
C PHE A 90 -12.31 5.44 -3.62
N MET A 91 -11.49 5.71 -4.64
CA MET A 91 -10.15 6.28 -4.45
C MET A 91 -10.19 7.79 -4.54
N GLU A 92 -9.68 8.46 -3.52
CA GLU A 92 -9.66 9.92 -3.48
C GLU A 92 -8.66 10.50 -4.48
N LYS A 93 -8.92 11.74 -4.92
CA LYS A 93 -8.06 12.44 -5.89
C LYS A 93 -6.59 12.53 -5.42
N VAL A 94 -6.38 12.73 -4.13
CA VAL A 94 -5.03 12.88 -3.54
C VAL A 94 -4.24 11.57 -3.59
N GLU A 95 -4.91 10.43 -3.36
CA GLU A 95 -4.32 9.10 -3.45
C GLU A 95 -4.00 8.74 -4.91
N TRP A 96 -4.92 9.04 -5.82
CA TRP A 96 -4.71 8.91 -7.27
C TRP A 96 -3.49 9.70 -7.74
N GLN A 97 -3.36 10.95 -7.31
CA GLN A 97 -2.22 11.80 -7.66
C GLN A 97 -0.91 11.22 -7.14
N LEU A 98 -0.92 10.69 -5.92
CA LEU A 98 0.22 10.04 -5.30
C LEU A 98 0.63 8.78 -6.08
N ILE A 99 -0.31 7.89 -6.37
CA ILE A 99 -0.07 6.68 -7.17
C ILE A 99 0.44 7.05 -8.55
N TYR A 100 -0.21 8.01 -9.23
CA TYR A 100 0.18 8.48 -10.57
C TYR A 100 1.60 9.03 -10.61
N LYS A 101 1.99 9.81 -9.60
CA LYS A 101 3.37 10.30 -9.48
C LYS A 101 4.34 9.12 -9.44
N VAL A 102 4.09 8.11 -8.61
CA VAL A 102 5.03 7.00 -8.45
C VAL A 102 5.06 6.10 -9.69
N TYR A 103 3.90 5.58 -10.14
CA TYR A 103 3.89 4.57 -11.21
C TYR A 103 4.28 5.16 -12.57
N HIS A 104 3.83 6.37 -12.90
CA HIS A 104 4.00 6.95 -14.23
C HIS A 104 5.23 7.86 -14.31
N LYS A 105 5.41 8.78 -13.34
CA LYS A 105 6.50 9.77 -13.40
C LYS A 105 7.81 9.22 -12.88
N GLU A 106 7.79 8.41 -11.82
CA GLU A 106 9.03 7.94 -11.19
C GLU A 106 9.51 6.58 -11.72
N LEU A 107 8.59 5.67 -12.06
CA LEU A 107 8.92 4.28 -12.44
C LEU A 107 8.58 3.92 -13.89
N ASN A 108 7.68 4.67 -14.54
CA ASN A 108 7.20 4.42 -15.90
C ASN A 108 6.73 2.96 -16.13
N LEU A 109 5.91 2.44 -15.22
CA LEU A 109 5.43 1.06 -15.27
C LEU A 109 4.28 0.86 -16.26
N PRO A 110 4.15 -0.34 -16.88
CA PRO A 110 3.01 -0.69 -17.72
C PRO A 110 1.71 -0.78 -16.90
N LEU A 111 0.70 0.01 -17.28
CA LEU A 111 -0.58 0.06 -16.56
C LEU A 111 -1.28 -1.30 -16.50
N GLU A 112 -1.29 -2.05 -17.61
CA GLU A 112 -1.94 -3.36 -17.69
C GLU A 112 -1.37 -4.38 -16.70
N GLU A 113 -0.05 -4.34 -16.47
CA GLU A 113 0.60 -5.22 -15.50
C GLU A 113 0.22 -4.85 -14.06
N VAL A 114 0.15 -3.55 -13.76
CA VAL A 114 -0.32 -3.05 -12.46
C VAL A 114 -1.77 -3.46 -12.21
N LEU A 115 -2.67 -3.30 -13.20
CA LEU A 115 -4.08 -3.67 -13.08
C LEU A 115 -4.27 -5.19 -12.92
N SER A 116 -3.51 -5.99 -13.67
CA SER A 116 -3.52 -7.44 -13.57
C SER A 116 -3.10 -7.89 -12.16
N GLU A 117 -2.04 -7.31 -11.61
CA GLU A 117 -1.56 -7.64 -10.27
C GLU A 117 -2.52 -7.13 -9.17
N GLN A 118 -3.06 -5.92 -9.32
CA GLN A 118 -4.07 -5.36 -8.42
C GLN A 118 -5.28 -6.29 -8.30
N LYS A 119 -5.75 -6.86 -9.42
CA LYS A 119 -6.88 -7.80 -9.42
C LYS A 119 -6.58 -9.05 -8.62
N LYS A 120 -5.37 -9.60 -8.72
CA LYS A 120 -4.94 -10.77 -7.94
C LYS A 120 -4.89 -10.44 -6.45
N LEU A 121 -4.30 -9.30 -6.08
CA LEU A 121 -4.20 -8.87 -4.68
C LEU A 121 -5.57 -8.57 -4.08
N SER A 122 -6.46 -7.93 -4.83
CA SER A 122 -7.84 -7.66 -4.40
C SER A 122 -8.60 -8.95 -4.08
N ALA A 123 -8.41 -10.00 -4.89
CA ALA A 123 -9.00 -11.31 -4.61
C ALA A 123 -8.45 -11.93 -3.32
N ALA A 124 -7.15 -11.79 -3.06
CA ALA A 124 -6.51 -12.25 -1.82
C ALA A 124 -6.95 -11.48 -0.57
N CYS A 125 -7.33 -10.20 -0.70
CA CYS A 125 -7.82 -9.37 0.41
C CYS A 125 -9.26 -9.68 0.81
N ARG A 126 -10.05 -10.33 -0.05
CA ARG A 126 -11.49 -10.53 0.14
C ARG A 126 -11.86 -11.18 1.49
N PRO A 127 -11.15 -12.22 1.98
CA PRO A 127 -11.47 -12.81 3.28
C PRO A 127 -11.38 -11.82 4.44
N TYR A 128 -10.44 -10.88 4.38
CA TYR A 128 -10.19 -9.86 5.42
C TYR A 128 -11.24 -8.75 5.38
N LEU A 129 -11.70 -8.36 4.19
CA LEU A 129 -12.72 -7.31 4.07
C LEU A 129 -14.11 -7.79 4.48
N MET A 130 -14.39 -9.09 4.35
CA MET A 130 -15.67 -9.69 4.75
C MET A 130 -15.86 -9.73 6.27
N THR A 131 -14.79 -9.85 7.05
CA THR A 131 -14.88 -9.86 8.53
C THR A 131 -15.27 -8.50 9.08
N VAL A 132 -14.84 -7.41 8.43
CA VAL A 132 -15.17 -6.03 8.83
C VAL A 132 -16.58 -5.64 8.37
N SER A 133 -17.03 -6.14 7.22
CA SER A 133 -18.34 -5.78 6.64
C SER A 133 -19.53 -6.38 7.38
N CYS A 134 -19.32 -7.45 8.16
CA CYS A 134 -20.36 -8.10 8.96
C CYS A 134 -20.49 -7.52 10.39
N ALA A 135 -19.61 -6.59 10.78
CA ALA A 135 -19.57 -6.00 12.13
C ALA A 135 -20.27 -4.63 12.22
N ALA A 136 -20.93 -4.17 11.15
CA ALA A 136 -21.60 -2.88 11.05
C ALA A 136 -23.13 -3.01 11.12
#